data_AF-A0A2M7WGX4-F1
#
_entry.id   AF-A0A2M7WGX4-F1
#
_cell.length_a   1.000
_cell.length_b   1.000
_cell.length_c   1.000
_cell.angle_alpha   90.00
_cell.angle_beta   90.00
_cell.angle_gamma   90.00
#
_symmetry.space_group_name_H-M   'P 1'
#
loop_
_entity.id
_entity.type
_entity.pdbx_description
1 polymer ?
#
loop_
_entity_poly.entity_id
_entity_poly.type
_entity_poly.pdbx_seq_one_letter_code
_entity_poly.pdbx_strand_id
1 'polypeptide(L)'
;MAVVGIETIKALSSPIGTNTALPKSSKVDDNGFSSIFKDIIKETNSLQIEANEIQEKFLLGEVKDLHTVMIAAEKASVAFNLVMEIRNKLLESYQELMRMPI
;
A
#
# COMPACT_ATOMS: atom_id res chain seq x y z
N MET A 1 57.64 13.31 -9.34
CA MET A 1 57.56 13.37 -10.81
C MET A 1 57.69 11.95 -11.33
N ALA A 2 56.85 11.59 -12.33
CA ALA A 2 56.76 10.30 -13.05
C ALA A 2 56.07 9.12 -12.32
N VAL A 3 55.09 8.37 -12.85
CA VAL A 3 54.15 8.48 -14.00
C VAL A 3 52.96 7.56 -13.65
N VAL A 4 51.78 7.94 -14.17
CA VAL A 4 50.47 7.26 -14.20
C VAL A 4 50.49 5.91 -14.94
N GLY A 5 49.66 4.95 -14.49
CA GLY A 5 49.00 3.99 -15.39
C GLY A 5 49.24 2.51 -15.13
N ILE A 6 48.22 1.82 -14.56
CA ILE A 6 47.60 0.56 -15.05
C ILE A 6 46.49 0.13 -14.05
N GLU A 7 45.34 0.80 -14.09
CA GLU A 7 44.07 0.13 -13.76
C GLU A 7 43.71 -0.80 -14.94
N THR A 8 43.11 -1.98 -14.68
CA THR A 8 42.15 -2.75 -15.53
C THR A 8 42.35 -4.26 -15.78
N ILE A 9 43.43 -4.96 -15.40
CA ILE A 9 43.57 -6.40 -15.74
C ILE A 9 43.33 -7.35 -14.52
N LYS A 10 42.31 -7.08 -13.68
CA LYS A 10 41.86 -8.04 -12.65
C LYS A 10 40.33 -8.17 -12.61
N ALA A 11 39.68 -8.05 -13.77
CA ALA A 11 38.23 -8.13 -13.90
C ALA A 11 37.73 -9.17 -14.94
N LEU A 12 38.60 -9.99 -15.52
CA LEU A 12 38.22 -10.95 -16.57
C LEU A 12 38.52 -12.43 -16.23
N SER A 13 38.38 -12.82 -14.96
CA SER A 13 38.37 -14.23 -14.55
C SER A 13 37.13 -14.52 -13.69
N SER A 14 35.97 -14.51 -14.31
CA SER A 14 34.88 -15.40 -13.90
C SER A 14 33.91 -15.60 -15.07
N PRO A 15 33.62 -16.87 -15.44
CA PRO A 15 32.80 -17.19 -16.59
C PRO A 15 31.35 -16.74 -16.40
N ILE A 16 30.83 -16.09 -17.45
CA ILE A 16 29.43 -15.72 -17.62
C ILE A 16 28.62 -16.97 -18.03
N GLY A 17 27.42 -17.13 -17.45
CA GLY A 17 26.42 -18.12 -17.84
C GLY A 17 26.44 -19.39 -16.97
N THR A 18 25.39 -19.79 -16.26
CA THR A 18 23.98 -19.38 -16.24
C THR A 18 23.46 -19.65 -14.82
N ASN A 19 23.27 -18.60 -14.02
CA ASN A 19 22.40 -18.68 -12.85
C ASN A 19 21.29 -17.65 -13.02
N THR A 20 20.52 -17.79 -14.09
CA THR A 20 19.13 -17.32 -14.07
C THR A 20 18.40 -18.29 -13.16
N ALA A 21 18.56 -18.08 -11.85
CA ALA A 21 17.49 -18.40 -10.94
C ALA A 21 16.29 -17.64 -11.49
N LEU A 22 15.43 -18.37 -12.20
CA LEU A 22 14.08 -17.92 -12.48
C LEU A 22 13.59 -17.33 -11.15
N PRO A 23 13.13 -16.07 -11.08
CA PRO A 23 12.38 -15.65 -9.93
C PRO A 23 11.27 -16.69 -9.81
N LYS A 24 11.40 -17.56 -8.79
CA LYS A 24 10.35 -18.47 -8.36
C LYS A 24 9.12 -17.59 -8.41
N SER A 25 8.22 -17.91 -9.33
CA SER A 25 6.88 -17.35 -9.35
C SER A 25 6.46 -17.33 -7.90
N SER A 26 6.49 -16.13 -7.30
CA SER A 26 5.99 -15.92 -5.96
C SER A 26 4.62 -16.52 -6.06
N LYS A 27 4.38 -17.59 -5.31
CA LYS A 27 3.04 -18.13 -5.16
C LYS A 27 2.19 -16.89 -4.94
N VAL A 28 1.31 -16.60 -5.90
CA VAL A 28 0.27 -15.62 -5.67
C VAL A 28 -0.49 -16.28 -4.55
N ASP A 29 -0.14 -15.90 -3.33
CA ASP A 29 -0.88 -16.31 -2.17
C ASP A 29 -2.29 -15.84 -2.51
N ASP A 30 -3.24 -16.77 -2.60
CA ASP A 30 -4.66 -16.46 -2.85
C ASP A 30 -5.22 -15.47 -1.79
N ASN A 31 -4.41 -15.19 -0.76
CA ASN A 31 -4.63 -14.19 0.28
C ASN A 31 -4.15 -12.78 -0.05
N GLY A 32 -3.45 -12.52 -1.16
CA GLY A 32 -2.84 -11.20 -1.44
C GLY A 32 -3.87 -10.07 -1.47
N PHE A 33 -4.98 -10.29 -2.18
CA PHE A 33 -6.08 -9.32 -2.23
C PHE A 33 -6.80 -9.18 -0.87
N SER A 34 -7.08 -10.30 -0.19
CA SER A 34 -7.72 -10.27 1.14
C SER A 34 -6.85 -9.57 2.19
N SER A 35 -5.54 -9.72 2.11
CA SER A 35 -4.59 -9.02 2.97
C SER A 35 -4.63 -7.52 2.70
N ILE A 36 -4.50 -7.11 1.44
CA ILE A 36 -4.56 -5.69 1.04
C ILE A 36 -5.88 -5.07 1.50
N PHE A 37 -7.00 -5.76 1.30
CA PHE A 37 -8.31 -5.25 1.74
C PHE A 37 -8.41 -5.13 3.26
N LYS A 38 -7.88 -6.10 4.02
CA LYS A 38 -7.80 -6.01 5.48
C LYS A 38 -6.92 -4.84 5.93
N ASP A 39 -5.84 -4.58 5.22
CA ASP A 39 -4.93 -3.47 5.53
C ASP A 39 -5.60 -2.12 5.25
N ILE A 40 -6.32 -1.98 4.14
CA ILE A 40 -7.12 -0.78 3.83
C ILE A 40 -8.19 -0.52 4.91
N ILE A 41 -8.88 -1.58 5.38
CA ILE A 41 -9.87 -1.43 6.46
C ILE A 41 -9.20 -0.96 7.76
N LYS A 42 -8.03 -1.51 8.11
CA LYS A 42 -7.27 -1.08 9.29
C LYS A 42 -6.84 0.38 9.18
N GLU A 43 -6.35 0.78 8.01
CA GLU A 43 -5.92 2.15 7.74
C GLU A 43 -7.10 3.13 7.85
N THR A 44 -8.25 2.77 7.27
CA THR A 44 -9.49 3.58 7.40
C THR A 44 -9.92 3.72 8.86
N ASN A 45 -9.84 2.63 9.65
CA ASN A 45 -10.12 2.68 11.07
C ASN A 45 -9.14 3.59 11.83
N SER A 46 -7.85 3.53 11.48
CA SER A 46 -6.83 4.41 12.06
C SER A 46 -7.13 5.88 11.75
N LEU A 47 -7.48 6.21 10.50
CA LEU A 47 -7.85 7.58 10.10
C LEU A 47 -9.09 8.08 10.84
N GLN A 48 -10.07 7.20 11.08
CA GLN A 48 -11.26 7.54 11.86
C GLN A 48 -10.92 7.84 13.33
N ILE A 49 -10.04 7.05 13.94
CA ILE A 49 -9.58 7.26 15.33
C ILE A 49 -8.79 8.56 15.41
N GLU A 50 -7.86 8.79 14.49
CA GLU A 50 -7.06 10.01 14.42
C GLU A 50 -7.94 11.26 14.27
N ALA A 51 -8.96 11.22 13.40
CA ALA A 51 -9.91 12.31 13.25
C ALA A 51 -10.67 12.60 14.55
N ASN A 52 -11.12 11.56 15.27
CA ASN A 52 -11.79 11.72 16.57
C ASN A 52 -10.85 12.31 17.63
N GLU A 53 -9.60 11.85 17.71
CA GLU A 53 -8.62 12.40 18.66
C GLU A 53 -8.31 13.87 18.38
N ILE A 54 -8.13 14.24 17.11
CA ILE A 54 -7.85 15.62 16.73
C ILE A 54 -9.07 16.51 17.03
N GLN A 55 -10.28 15.98 16.81
CA GLN A 55 -11.52 16.67 17.16
C GLN A 55 -11.65 16.88 18.68
N GLU A 56 -11.31 15.87 19.49
CA GLU A 56 -11.31 15.97 20.95
C GLU A 56 -10.27 16.99 21.45
N LYS A 57 -9.05 16.94 20.93
CA LYS A 57 -7.98 17.92 21.24
C LYS A 57 -8.35 19.35 20.83
N PHE A 58 -9.11 19.52 19.75
CA PHE A 58 -9.66 20.82 19.36
C PHE A 58 -10.71 21.32 20.34
N LEU A 59 -11.64 20.45 20.78
CA LEU A 59 -12.66 20.80 21.78
C LEU A 59 -12.05 21.16 23.14
N LEU A 60 -10.95 20.50 23.52
CA LEU A 60 -10.17 20.79 24.73
C LEU A 60 -9.34 22.08 24.62
N GLY A 61 -9.27 22.70 23.43
CA GLY A 61 -8.50 23.91 23.18
C GLY A 61 -6.98 23.70 23.06
N GLU A 62 -6.52 22.45 23.05
CA GLU A 62 -5.10 22.08 22.87
C GLU A 62 -4.66 22.25 21.41
N VAL A 63 -5.58 22.04 20.46
CA VAL A 63 -5.37 22.27 19.02
C VAL A 63 -6.14 23.52 18.62
N LYS A 64 -5.42 24.59 18.24
CA LYS A 64 -6.02 25.86 17.76
C LYS A 64 -6.35 25.86 16.27
N ASP A 65 -5.93 24.82 15.56
CA ASP A 65 -6.02 24.77 14.11
C ASP A 65 -7.20 23.90 13.65
N LEU A 66 -8.33 24.56 13.40
CA LEU A 66 -9.53 23.95 12.84
C LEU A 66 -9.26 23.26 11.49
N HIS A 67 -8.28 23.74 10.72
CA HIS A 67 -7.96 23.15 9.42
C HIS A 67 -7.45 21.72 9.56
N THR A 68 -6.70 21.42 10.62
CA THR A 68 -6.18 20.06 10.86
C THR A 68 -7.32 19.08 11.17
N VAL A 69 -8.33 19.51 11.93
CA VAL A 69 -9.54 18.71 12.21
C VAL A 69 -10.30 18.43 10.91
N MET A 70 -10.53 19.47 10.10
CA MET A 70 -11.22 19.31 8.81
C MET A 70 -10.47 18.38 7.85
N ILE A 71 -9.14 18.52 7.76
CA ILE A 71 -8.33 17.66 6.90
C ILE A 71 -8.38 16.21 7.37
N ALA A 72 -8.28 15.96 8.67
CA ALA A 72 -8.37 14.61 9.23
C ALA A 72 -9.76 13.99 8.97
N ALA A 73 -10.83 14.76 9.17
CA ALA A 73 -12.19 14.32 8.88
C ALA A 73 -12.40 14.01 7.38
N GLU A 74 -11.89 14.86 6.49
CA GLU A 74 -11.99 14.66 5.04
C GLU A 74 -11.22 13.41 4.59
N LYS A 75 -10.01 13.20 5.12
CA LYS A 75 -9.23 11.98 4.85
C LYS A 75 -9.98 10.73 5.27
N ALA A 76 -10.56 10.72 6.47
CA ALA A 76 -11.35 9.59 6.96
C ALA A 76 -12.58 9.34 6.08
N SER A 77 -13.28 10.40 5.66
CA SER A 77 -14.44 10.32 4.76
C SER A 77 -14.09 9.73 3.39
N VAL A 78 -13.04 10.25 2.74
CA VAL A 78 -12.57 9.75 1.44
C VAL A 78 -12.12 8.29 1.53
N ALA A 79 -11.34 7.93 2.55
CA ALA A 79 -10.91 6.55 2.77
C ALA A 79 -12.12 5.61 2.97
N PHE A 80 -13.11 6.02 3.76
CA PHE A 80 -14.32 5.23 3.97
C PHE A 80 -15.12 5.01 2.68
N ASN A 81 -15.27 6.06 1.86
CA ASN A 81 -15.94 5.96 0.57
C ASN A 81 -15.23 4.97 -0.35
N LEU A 82 -13.89 5.00 -0.39
CA LEU A 82 -13.09 4.03 -1.14
C LEU A 82 -13.36 2.59 -0.67
N VAL A 83 -13.42 2.34 0.64
CA VAL A 83 -13.76 1.01 1.18
C VAL A 83 -15.15 0.55 0.75
N MET A 84 -16.12 1.46 0.77
CA MET A 84 -17.49 1.16 0.34
C MET A 84 -17.56 0.81 -1.15
N GLU A 85 -16.83 1.53 -2.00
CA GLU A 85 -16.74 1.22 -3.42
C GLU A 85 -16.11 -0.16 -3.65
N ILE A 86 -15.01 -0.47 -2.97
CA ILE A 86 -14.36 -1.78 -3.07
C ILE A 86 -15.32 -2.89 -2.60
N ARG A 87 -16.00 -2.69 -1.46
CA ARG A 87 -17.00 -3.64 -0.94
C ARG A 87 -18.08 -3.92 -1.97
N ASN A 88 -18.66 -2.87 -2.55
CA ASN A 88 -19.71 -3.01 -3.56
C ASN A 88 -19.19 -3.75 -4.80
N LYS A 89 -17.99 -3.38 -5.27
CA LYS A 89 -17.39 -4.01 -6.45
C LYS A 89 -17.09 -5.49 -6.25
N LEU A 90 -16.70 -5.89 -5.04
CA LEU A 90 -16.50 -7.30 -4.70
C LEU A 90 -17.80 -8.09 -4.66
N LEU A 91 -18.86 -7.51 -4.09
CA LEU A 91 -20.18 -8.13 -4.10
C LEU A 91 -20.74 -8.27 -5.52
N GLU A 92 -20.58 -7.24 -6.36
CA GLU A 92 -20.94 -7.29 -7.78
C GLU A 92 -20.16 -8.37 -8.52
N SER A 93 -18.83 -8.43 -8.32
CA SER A 93 -17.98 -9.43 -8.99
C SER A 93 -18.37 -10.85 -8.57
N TYR A 94 -18.67 -11.07 -7.29
CA TYR A 94 -19.19 -12.34 -6.80
C TYR A 94 -20.55 -12.70 -7.42
N GLN A 95 -21.47 -11.72 -7.49
CA GLN A 95 -22.78 -11.91 -8.12
C GLN A 95 -22.66 -12.20 -9.63
N GLU A 96 -21.74 -11.52 -10.33
CA GLU A 96 -21.51 -11.73 -11.76
C GLU A 96 -20.99 -13.15 -12.05
N LEU A 97 -20.06 -13.66 -11.24
CA LEU A 97 -19.59 -15.04 -11.34
C LEU A 97 -20.73 -16.06 -11.15
N MET A 98 -21.71 -15.77 -10.27
CA MET A 98 -22.89 -16.62 -10.11
C MET A 98 -23.90 -16.50 -11.25
N ARG A 99 -23.95 -15.34 -11.91
CA ARG A 99 -24.90 -15.03 -12.98
C ARG A 99 -24.40 -15.45 -14.35
N MET A 100 -23.18 -15.96 -14.46
CA MET A 100 -22.67 -16.63 -15.64
C MET A 100 -23.22 -18.07 -15.66
N PRO A 101 -24.27 -18.38 -16.44
CA PRO A 101 -24.63 -19.77 -16.67
C PRO A 101 -23.47 -20.43 -17.43
N ILE A 102 -23.07 -21.61 -16.96
CA ILE A 102 -22.29 -22.55 -17.78
C ILE A 102 -23.11 -23.02 -18.99
#